data_AF-A0A2G6SFX5-F1
#
_entry.id   AF-A0A2G6SFX5-F1
#
_cell.length_a   1.000
_cell.length_b   1.000
_cell.length_c   1.000
_cell.angle_alpha   90.00
_cell.angle_beta   90.00
_cell.angle_gamma   90.00
#
_symmetry.space_group_name_H-M   'P 1'
#
loop_
_entity.id
_entity.type
_entity.pdbx_description
1 polymer ?
#
loop_
_entity_poly.entity_id
_entity_poly.type
_entity_poly.pdbx_seq_one_letter_code
_entity_poly.pdbx_strand_id
1 'polypeptide(L)'
;MPPPSTPRPRKPAASVPPVDGATAANANPLRQLRASDLRGVARLAAQATTGISRVAEGVHQSVLGTLGLPGGDQPGRTRGLTGLVYQSIRGVTQLVDAGLQAGLARLEPFFAPATPSDAVHWEREAVIAALNGVMGDRLQRDGNPLCTQMGWYQHGLPLDLRALAAPGAATGKLLVLVHGLCMNDLQWLRHGHDHGAHLAEVLGYTPVYLRYNTGQHTSTNGAELSALLASLVASWPVPVTELSILAHSMGGLVARSACHHAAQAPAGSGGWLPRLRHLVFLGTPHHGAPLERAGHWVDVLLGSTAYSRPFARLAQLRSAGITDLRYGHVLDTDWQGRDRFRKSPDQRTPVPLPSAVACHAVAATLAARRSPVGERLVGDGLVPLHSALGIHDDPERTLGFAKPRQAVFYRLGHLDLLADAGVARQLQEWMQA
;
A
#
# COMPACT_ATOMS: atom_id res chain seq x y z
N MET A 1 -19.86 -22.10 63.38
CA MET A 1 -19.54 -23.02 62.26
C MET A 1 -20.35 -22.59 61.04
N PRO A 2 -19.73 -21.97 60.02
CA PRO A 2 -20.38 -21.70 58.74
C PRO A 2 -20.16 -22.88 57.76
N PRO A 3 -21.00 -23.05 56.72
CA PRO A 3 -20.91 -24.17 55.79
C PRO A 3 -19.76 -23.99 54.76
N PRO A 4 -19.27 -25.08 54.13
CA PRO A 4 -18.16 -25.02 53.18
C PRO A 4 -18.60 -24.43 51.82
N SER A 5 -17.75 -23.58 51.27
CA SER A 5 -17.90 -22.95 49.96
C SER A 5 -17.69 -23.93 48.82
N THR A 6 -18.55 -23.85 47.80
CA THR A 6 -18.41 -24.58 46.54
C THR A 6 -17.29 -23.99 45.67
N PRO A 7 -16.50 -24.81 44.95
CA PRO A 7 -15.43 -24.30 44.11
C PRO A 7 -15.97 -23.75 42.78
N ARG A 8 -15.53 -22.55 42.40
CA ARG A 8 -15.80 -21.95 41.07
C ARG A 8 -15.08 -22.75 39.96
N PRO A 9 -15.68 -22.92 38.77
CA PRO A 9 -14.99 -23.54 37.64
C PRO A 9 -13.89 -22.61 37.12
N ARG A 10 -12.69 -23.16 36.93
CA ARG A 10 -11.56 -22.48 36.26
C ARG A 10 -11.93 -22.20 34.80
N LYS A 11 -11.78 -20.94 34.35
CA LYS A 11 -11.74 -20.58 32.93
C LYS A 11 -10.61 -21.38 32.24
N PRO A 12 -10.82 -21.93 31.04
CA PRO A 12 -9.72 -22.53 30.28
C PRO A 12 -8.74 -21.42 29.90
N ALA A 13 -7.47 -21.63 30.26
CA ALA A 13 -6.38 -20.79 29.82
C ALA A 13 -6.28 -20.87 28.29
N ALA A 14 -6.18 -19.71 27.64
CA ALA A 14 -5.86 -19.64 26.22
C ALA A 14 -4.49 -20.30 26.01
N SER A 15 -4.45 -21.36 25.21
CA SER A 15 -3.22 -22.01 24.78
C SER A 15 -2.46 -21.05 23.87
N VAL A 16 -1.42 -20.42 24.42
CA VAL A 16 -0.40 -19.71 23.66
C VAL A 16 0.35 -20.76 22.80
N PRO A 17 0.42 -20.61 21.46
CA PRO A 17 1.22 -21.52 20.66
C PRO A 17 2.72 -21.33 20.99
N PRO A 18 3.53 -22.40 20.96
CA PRO A 18 4.94 -22.30 21.27
C PRO A 18 5.67 -21.43 20.25
N VAL A 19 6.60 -20.62 20.76
CA VAL A 19 7.54 -19.81 20.00
C VAL A 19 8.63 -20.75 19.49
N ASP A 20 8.42 -21.38 18.33
CA ASP A 20 9.50 -22.09 17.62
C ASP A 20 10.24 -21.14 16.69
N GLY A 21 11.01 -20.25 17.31
CA GLY A 21 12.05 -19.47 16.65
C GLY A 21 13.29 -20.32 16.35
N ALA A 22 13.18 -21.39 15.56
CA ALA A 22 14.35 -22.18 15.13
C ALA A 22 14.11 -23.13 13.94
N THR A 23 13.31 -22.77 12.92
CA THR A 23 13.37 -23.43 11.59
C THR A 23 12.97 -22.48 10.45
N ALA A 24 13.47 -21.24 10.47
CA ALA A 24 13.47 -20.39 9.29
C ALA A 24 14.73 -20.71 8.45
N ALA A 25 14.78 -21.91 7.87
CA ALA A 25 15.85 -22.32 6.97
C ALA A 25 15.24 -22.91 5.68
N ASN A 26 15.34 -22.15 4.59
CA ASN A 26 15.07 -22.55 3.20
C ASN A 26 13.63 -23.02 2.85
N ALA A 27 12.61 -22.22 3.16
CA ALA A 27 11.38 -22.26 2.36
C ALA A 27 11.64 -21.55 1.03
N ASN A 28 11.73 -22.29 -0.08
CA ASN A 28 11.79 -21.69 -1.40
C ASN A 28 10.44 -21.02 -1.70
N PRO A 29 10.35 -19.70 -1.91
CA PRO A 29 9.08 -19.01 -2.18
C PRO A 29 8.36 -19.58 -3.42
N LEU A 30 9.11 -20.25 -4.32
CA LEU A 30 8.55 -20.96 -5.47
C LEU A 30 7.64 -22.14 -5.10
N ARG A 31 7.74 -22.69 -3.87
CA ARG A 31 6.86 -23.78 -3.40
C ARG A 31 5.45 -23.29 -3.00
N GLN A 32 5.25 -21.99 -2.83
CA GLN A 32 3.97 -21.39 -2.43
C GLN A 32 3.21 -20.77 -3.61
N LEU A 33 3.69 -20.99 -4.85
CA LEU A 33 3.11 -20.42 -6.06
C LEU A 33 1.78 -21.11 -6.42
N ARG A 34 0.74 -20.31 -6.62
CA ARG A 34 -0.52 -20.75 -7.21
C ARG A 34 -0.40 -20.80 -8.74
N ALA A 35 -1.26 -21.56 -9.41
CA ALA A 35 -1.32 -21.58 -10.88
C ALA A 35 -1.55 -20.18 -11.49
N SER A 36 -2.33 -19.34 -10.80
CA SER A 36 -2.50 -17.91 -11.11
C SER A 36 -1.20 -17.11 -11.06
N ASP A 37 -0.29 -17.46 -10.13
CA ASP A 37 0.96 -16.76 -9.93
C ASP A 37 1.95 -17.10 -11.04
N LEU A 38 2.01 -18.39 -11.42
CA LEU A 38 2.79 -18.83 -12.58
C LEU A 38 2.32 -18.12 -13.85
N ARG A 39 1.00 -17.97 -14.02
CA ARG A 39 0.40 -17.22 -15.13
C ARG A 39 0.79 -15.75 -15.10
N GLY A 40 0.73 -15.12 -13.93
CA GLY A 40 1.13 -13.73 -13.76
C GLY A 40 2.62 -13.48 -14.00
N VAL A 41 3.49 -14.37 -13.49
CA VAL A 41 4.94 -14.34 -13.71
C VAL A 41 5.28 -14.56 -15.19
N ALA A 42 4.65 -15.54 -15.83
CA ALA A 42 4.79 -15.79 -17.27
C ALA A 42 4.45 -14.55 -18.11
N ARG A 43 3.33 -13.89 -17.76
CA ARG A 43 2.90 -12.66 -18.42
C ARG A 43 3.90 -11.52 -18.24
N LEU A 44 4.41 -11.36 -17.02
CA LEU A 44 5.46 -10.38 -16.73
C LEU A 44 6.73 -10.65 -17.54
N ALA A 45 7.14 -11.91 -17.65
CA ALA A 45 8.32 -12.30 -18.43
C ALA A 45 8.15 -11.98 -19.93
N ALA A 46 7.02 -12.33 -20.53
CA ALA A 46 6.74 -12.03 -21.93
C ALA A 46 6.70 -10.51 -22.21
N GLN A 47 6.10 -9.76 -21.29
CA GLN A 47 6.07 -8.30 -21.34
C GLN A 47 7.45 -7.66 -21.18
N ALA A 48 8.30 -8.21 -20.31
CA ALA A 48 9.67 -7.75 -20.10
C ALA A 48 10.49 -7.95 -21.39
N THR A 49 10.42 -9.14 -22.00
CA THR A 49 11.06 -9.44 -23.29
C THR A 49 10.64 -8.44 -24.36
N THR A 50 9.32 -8.22 -24.51
CA THR A 50 8.78 -7.26 -25.48
C THR A 50 9.28 -5.83 -25.23
N GLY A 51 9.36 -5.42 -23.97
CA GLY A 51 9.87 -4.11 -23.56
C GLY A 51 11.35 -3.92 -23.89
N ILE A 52 12.18 -4.91 -23.56
CA ILE A 52 13.62 -4.90 -23.85
C ILE A 52 13.86 -4.82 -25.37
N SER A 53 13.15 -5.64 -26.16
CA SER A 53 13.25 -5.59 -27.62
C SER A 53 12.87 -4.22 -28.18
N ARG A 54 11.86 -3.55 -27.61
CA ARG A 54 11.48 -2.19 -28.04
C ARG A 54 12.56 -1.16 -27.72
N VAL A 55 13.21 -1.26 -26.56
CA VAL A 55 14.32 -0.37 -26.20
C VAL A 55 15.50 -0.57 -27.15
N ALA A 56 15.85 -1.83 -27.43
CA ALA A 56 16.91 -2.18 -28.37
C ALA A 56 16.59 -1.65 -29.78
N GLU A 57 15.34 -1.79 -30.24
CA GLU A 57 14.89 -1.21 -31.52
C GLU A 57 15.01 0.31 -31.53
N GLY A 58 14.60 0.98 -30.45
CA GLY A 58 14.75 2.42 -30.30
C GLY A 58 16.20 2.88 -30.40
N VAL A 59 17.13 2.15 -29.76
CA VAL A 59 18.57 2.43 -29.87
C VAL A 59 19.06 2.25 -31.30
N HIS A 60 18.69 1.14 -31.96
CA HIS A 60 19.04 0.92 -33.36
C HIS A 60 18.49 2.03 -34.26
N GLN A 61 17.25 2.46 -34.03
CA GLN A 61 16.65 3.55 -34.79
C GLN A 61 17.35 4.89 -34.55
N SER A 62 17.77 5.19 -33.31
CA SER A 62 18.55 6.39 -33.03
C SER A 62 19.90 6.37 -33.77
N VAL A 63 20.60 5.23 -33.79
CA VAL A 63 21.86 5.08 -34.54
C VAL A 63 21.62 5.27 -36.04
N LEU A 64 20.62 4.61 -36.62
CA LEU A 64 20.25 4.79 -38.02
C LEU A 64 19.90 6.25 -38.34
N GLY A 65 19.21 6.94 -37.43
CA GLY A 65 18.91 8.37 -37.55
C GLY A 65 20.17 9.24 -37.60
N THR A 66 21.21 8.93 -36.81
CA THR A 66 22.50 9.67 -36.90
C THR A 66 23.21 9.48 -38.24
N LEU A 67 22.90 8.40 -38.96
CA LEU A 67 23.43 8.10 -40.29
C LEU A 67 22.52 8.63 -41.42
N GLY A 68 21.49 9.42 -41.09
CA GLY A 68 20.54 9.98 -42.06
C GLY A 68 19.52 8.98 -42.61
N LEU A 69 19.40 7.79 -42.02
CA LEU A 69 18.45 6.77 -42.45
C LEU A 69 17.08 6.97 -41.77
N PRO A 70 15.98 7.06 -42.54
CA PRO A 70 14.65 7.20 -41.97
C PRO A 70 14.23 6.02 -41.08
N GLY A 71 13.32 6.29 -40.16
CA GLY A 71 12.71 5.28 -39.28
C GLY A 71 11.47 4.62 -39.86
N GLY A 72 10.91 3.69 -39.09
CA GLY A 72 9.62 3.08 -39.37
C GLY A 72 8.44 3.96 -39.01
N ASP A 73 7.23 3.41 -39.15
CA ASP A 73 5.95 4.13 -39.09
C ASP A 73 5.63 4.74 -37.71
N GLN A 74 6.41 4.42 -36.68
CA GLN A 74 6.26 4.99 -35.34
C GLN A 74 7.61 5.49 -34.81
N PRO A 75 7.61 6.53 -33.97
CA PRO A 75 8.81 7.02 -33.30
C PRO A 75 9.56 5.89 -32.58
N GLY A 76 10.87 5.76 -32.84
CA GLY A 76 11.72 4.74 -32.25
C GLY A 76 11.58 3.34 -32.86
N ARG A 77 10.82 3.16 -33.94
CA ARG A 77 10.82 1.90 -34.71
C ARG A 77 11.78 1.96 -35.87
N THR A 78 12.39 0.82 -36.16
CA THR A 78 13.20 0.61 -37.35
C THR A 78 12.32 0.17 -38.52
N ARG A 79 12.81 0.33 -39.74
CA ARG A 79 12.15 -0.14 -40.97
C ARG A 79 13.01 -1.19 -41.69
N GLY A 80 12.46 -1.77 -42.76
CA GLY A 80 13.16 -2.80 -43.54
C GLY A 80 13.42 -4.07 -42.72
N LEU A 81 14.57 -4.71 -42.96
CA LEU A 81 14.94 -5.97 -42.31
C LEU A 81 15.01 -5.87 -40.79
N THR A 82 15.59 -4.79 -40.25
CA THR A 82 15.66 -4.55 -38.80
C THR A 82 14.27 -4.42 -38.18
N GLY A 83 13.38 -3.68 -38.86
CA GLY A 83 11.98 -3.54 -38.43
C GLY A 83 11.24 -4.88 -38.46
N LEU A 84 11.47 -5.68 -39.50
CA LEU A 84 10.90 -7.02 -39.64
C LEU A 84 11.40 -7.96 -38.53
N VAL A 85 12.69 -7.97 -38.21
CA VAL A 85 13.25 -8.78 -37.10
C VAL A 85 12.59 -8.41 -35.77
N TYR A 86 12.49 -7.12 -35.44
CA TYR A 86 11.83 -6.70 -34.20
C TYR A 86 10.32 -6.98 -34.19
N GLN A 87 9.66 -6.89 -35.34
CA GLN A 87 8.25 -7.28 -35.49
C GLN A 87 8.05 -8.78 -35.28
N SER A 88 8.93 -9.63 -35.83
CA SER A 88 8.92 -11.08 -35.63
C SER A 88 9.15 -11.46 -34.17
N ILE A 89 10.15 -10.86 -33.50
CA ILE A 89 10.41 -11.08 -32.07
C ILE A 89 9.17 -10.75 -31.24
N ARG A 90 8.51 -9.62 -31.53
CA ARG A 90 7.25 -9.25 -30.86
C ARG A 90 6.12 -10.24 -31.14
N GLY A 91 5.90 -10.61 -32.41
CA GLY A 91 4.85 -11.54 -32.80
C GLY A 91 4.99 -12.91 -32.13
N VAL A 92 6.21 -13.46 -32.14
CA VAL A 92 6.51 -14.74 -31.46
C VAL A 92 6.30 -14.61 -29.96
N THR A 93 6.79 -13.53 -29.33
CA THR A 93 6.62 -13.32 -27.89
C THR A 93 5.15 -13.23 -27.49
N GLN A 94 4.32 -12.54 -28.29
CA GLN A 94 2.88 -12.44 -28.06
C GLN A 94 2.16 -13.77 -28.25
N LEU A 95 2.54 -14.57 -29.25
CA LEU A 95 1.99 -15.91 -29.46
C LEU A 95 2.35 -16.88 -28.33
N VAL A 96 3.61 -16.84 -27.86
CA VAL A 96 4.06 -17.64 -26.71
C VAL A 96 3.34 -17.23 -25.44
N ASP A 97 3.18 -15.92 -25.18
CA ASP A 97 2.39 -15.44 -24.04
C ASP A 97 0.95 -15.94 -24.14
N ALA A 98 0.26 -15.69 -25.25
CA ALA A 98 -1.13 -16.12 -25.43
C ALA A 98 -1.30 -17.64 -25.26
N GLY A 99 -0.38 -18.44 -25.81
CA GLY A 99 -0.37 -19.89 -25.65
C GLY A 99 -0.17 -20.33 -24.20
N LEU A 100 0.78 -19.71 -23.49
CA LEU A 100 1.07 -20.01 -22.10
C LEU A 100 -0.07 -19.57 -21.16
N GLN A 101 -0.68 -18.40 -21.42
CA GLN A 101 -1.87 -17.93 -20.72
C GLN A 101 -3.05 -18.88 -20.91
N ALA A 102 -3.33 -19.29 -22.15
CA ALA A 102 -4.44 -20.19 -22.46
C ALA A 102 -4.23 -21.59 -21.87
N GLY A 103 -2.99 -22.11 -21.89
CA GLY A 103 -2.63 -23.37 -21.27
C GLY A 103 -2.78 -23.32 -19.74
N LEU A 104 -2.18 -22.32 -19.09
CA LEU A 104 -2.23 -22.17 -17.64
C LEU A 104 -3.63 -21.84 -17.11
N ALA A 105 -4.44 -21.10 -17.86
CA ALA A 105 -5.84 -20.84 -17.49
C ALA A 105 -6.71 -22.12 -17.57
N ARG A 106 -6.45 -23.00 -18.54
CA ARG A 106 -7.14 -24.30 -18.61
C ARG A 106 -6.73 -25.26 -17.51
N LEU A 107 -5.50 -25.15 -17.02
CA LEU A 107 -4.97 -25.98 -15.95
C LEU A 107 -5.30 -25.44 -14.55
N GLU A 108 -5.61 -24.15 -14.42
CA GLU A 108 -5.90 -23.50 -13.13
C GLU A 108 -7.00 -24.19 -12.30
N PRO A 109 -8.14 -24.64 -12.86
CA PRO A 109 -9.15 -25.37 -12.09
C PRO A 109 -8.67 -26.70 -11.51
N PHE A 110 -7.66 -27.33 -12.13
CA PHE A 110 -7.10 -28.61 -11.67
C PHE A 110 -6.08 -28.45 -10.55
N PHE A 111 -5.51 -27.26 -10.40
CA PHE A 111 -4.54 -26.92 -9.35
C PHE A 111 -5.11 -25.98 -8.27
N ALA A 112 -6.29 -25.40 -8.49
CA ALA A 112 -7.02 -24.68 -7.48
C ALA A 112 -7.46 -25.68 -6.39
N PRO A 113 -7.00 -25.55 -5.14
CA PRO A 113 -7.46 -26.44 -4.09
C PRO A 113 -8.98 -26.30 -3.95
N ALA A 114 -9.67 -27.44 -3.79
CA ALA A 114 -11.13 -27.51 -3.65
C ALA A 114 -11.66 -26.77 -2.40
N THR A 115 -10.76 -26.39 -1.50
CA THR A 115 -11.00 -25.59 -0.30
C THR A 115 -10.03 -24.40 -0.35
N PRO A 116 -10.48 -23.15 -0.10
CA PRO A 116 -9.57 -22.05 0.17
C PRO A 116 -8.61 -22.49 1.28
N SER A 117 -7.30 -22.44 1.00
CA SER A 117 -6.31 -22.73 2.04
C SER A 117 -6.40 -21.64 3.10
N ASP A 118 -6.75 -22.01 4.33
CA ASP A 118 -6.65 -21.13 5.52
C ASP A 118 -5.19 -20.75 5.83
N ALA A 119 -4.22 -21.35 5.14
CA ALA A 119 -2.80 -21.01 5.29
C ALA A 119 -2.51 -19.61 4.74
N VAL A 120 -2.10 -18.73 5.65
CA VAL A 120 -1.56 -17.40 5.36
C VAL A 120 -0.11 -17.53 4.91
N HIS A 121 0.21 -17.04 3.72
CA HIS A 121 1.55 -17.10 3.13
C HIS A 121 2.24 -15.74 3.16
N TRP A 122 2.84 -15.39 4.30
CA TRP A 122 3.47 -14.06 4.53
C TRP A 122 4.46 -13.65 3.44
N GLU A 123 5.39 -14.54 3.09
CA GLU A 123 6.45 -14.26 2.11
C GLU A 123 5.87 -13.98 0.72
N ARG A 124 4.87 -14.77 0.30
CA ARG A 124 4.17 -14.58 -0.96
C ARG A 124 3.45 -13.24 -1.00
N GLU A 125 2.67 -12.91 0.04
CA GLU A 125 1.94 -11.64 0.09
C GLU A 125 2.87 -10.44 0.11
N ALA A 126 4.04 -10.54 0.75
CA ALA A 126 5.07 -9.50 0.73
C ALA A 126 5.62 -9.27 -0.69
N VAL A 127 5.91 -10.34 -1.43
CA VAL A 127 6.37 -10.24 -2.84
C VAL A 127 5.28 -9.63 -3.73
N ILE A 128 4.03 -10.05 -3.59
CA ILE A 128 2.91 -9.51 -4.37
C ILE A 128 2.70 -8.03 -4.04
N ALA A 129 2.76 -7.64 -2.76
CA ALA A 129 2.66 -6.25 -2.34
C ALA A 129 3.78 -5.39 -2.95
N ALA A 130 5.03 -5.88 -2.94
CA ALA A 130 6.16 -5.20 -3.56
C ALA A 130 5.97 -5.03 -5.08
N LEU A 131 5.51 -6.08 -5.78
CA LEU A 131 5.21 -6.00 -7.22
C LEU A 131 4.10 -4.98 -7.50
N ASN A 132 3.03 -4.98 -6.72
CA ASN A 132 1.94 -4.01 -6.87
C ASN A 132 2.41 -2.60 -6.55
N GLY A 133 3.22 -2.38 -5.51
CA GLY A 133 3.72 -1.04 -5.23
C GLY A 133 4.68 -0.53 -6.30
N VAL A 134 5.54 -1.38 -6.86
CA VAL A 134 6.48 -0.96 -7.90
C VAL A 134 5.77 -0.76 -9.24
N MET A 135 4.86 -1.65 -9.67
CA MET A 135 4.31 -1.62 -11.04
C MET A 135 2.81 -1.92 -11.13
N GLY A 136 2.07 -1.74 -10.05
CA GLY A 136 0.68 -2.16 -9.95
C GLY A 136 -0.30 -1.44 -10.87
N ASP A 137 -0.03 -0.19 -11.28
CA ASP A 137 -0.81 0.49 -12.33
C ASP A 137 -0.72 -0.24 -13.67
N ARG A 138 0.43 -0.85 -13.96
CA ARG A 138 0.63 -1.70 -15.14
C ARG A 138 -0.02 -3.06 -14.97
N LEU A 139 0.13 -3.70 -13.81
CA LEU A 139 -0.56 -4.96 -13.52
C LEU A 139 -2.08 -4.81 -13.70
N GLN A 140 -2.66 -3.71 -13.22
CA GLN A 140 -4.08 -3.40 -13.38
C GLN A 140 -4.45 -3.19 -14.85
N ARG A 141 -3.73 -2.33 -15.57
CA ARG A 141 -4.00 -2.03 -16.99
C ARG A 141 -3.96 -3.27 -17.87
N ASP A 142 -3.03 -4.17 -17.56
CA ASP A 142 -2.85 -5.39 -18.34
C ASP A 142 -3.82 -6.50 -17.88
N GLY A 143 -4.53 -6.35 -16.76
CA GLY A 143 -5.37 -7.42 -16.19
C GLY A 143 -4.53 -8.61 -15.74
N ASN A 144 -3.37 -8.35 -15.13
CA ASN A 144 -2.46 -9.38 -14.64
C ASN A 144 -3.03 -10.05 -13.36
N PRO A 145 -3.03 -11.38 -13.24
CA PRO A 145 -3.50 -12.08 -12.03
C PRO A 145 -2.78 -11.71 -10.73
N LEU A 146 -1.55 -11.16 -10.80
CA LEU A 146 -0.81 -10.66 -9.64
C LEU A 146 -1.31 -9.29 -9.17
N CYS A 147 -2.25 -8.67 -9.88
CA CYS A 147 -2.83 -7.39 -9.49
C CYS A 147 -3.72 -7.56 -8.26
N THR A 148 -3.32 -6.92 -7.16
CA THR A 148 -4.07 -6.92 -5.91
C THR A 148 -5.39 -6.17 -6.10
N GLN A 149 -6.52 -6.85 -5.87
CA GLN A 149 -7.82 -6.18 -5.77
C GLN A 149 -7.99 -5.60 -4.36
N MET A 150 -8.59 -4.42 -4.26
CA MET A 150 -8.85 -3.81 -2.96
C MET A 150 -9.86 -4.65 -2.17
N GLY A 151 -9.57 -4.92 -0.90
CA GLY A 151 -10.46 -5.69 -0.06
C GLY A 151 -10.16 -5.58 1.42
N TRP A 152 -11.11 -6.07 2.20
CA TRP A 152 -11.04 -6.12 3.67
C TRP A 152 -10.52 -7.48 4.13
N TYR A 153 -9.62 -7.47 5.10
CA TYR A 153 -8.96 -8.65 5.62
C TYR A 153 -8.93 -8.64 7.16
N GLN A 154 -8.94 -9.84 7.74
CA GLN A 154 -8.65 -10.10 9.14
C GLN A 154 -7.75 -11.34 9.22
N HIS A 155 -6.66 -11.24 9.98
CA HIS A 155 -5.68 -12.32 10.14
C HIS A 155 -5.15 -12.87 8.79
N GLY A 156 -4.99 -12.00 7.78
CA GLY A 156 -4.51 -12.42 6.45
C GLY A 156 -5.55 -12.97 5.49
N LEU A 157 -6.76 -13.24 5.97
CA LEU A 157 -7.85 -13.84 5.20
C LEU A 157 -8.88 -12.77 4.84
N PRO A 158 -9.57 -12.91 3.68
CA PRO A 158 -10.67 -12.03 3.34
C PRO A 158 -11.70 -11.95 4.47
N LEU A 159 -12.17 -10.75 4.78
CA LEU A 159 -13.12 -10.50 5.86
C LEU A 159 -14.42 -11.27 5.64
N ASP A 160 -14.75 -12.16 6.58
CA ASP A 160 -16.04 -12.83 6.62
C ASP A 160 -17.01 -12.08 7.56
N LEU A 161 -17.88 -11.25 6.98
CA LEU A 161 -18.91 -10.53 7.73
C LEU A 161 -19.91 -11.48 8.43
N ARG A 162 -20.10 -12.71 7.95
CA ARG A 162 -20.99 -13.67 8.60
C ARG A 162 -20.38 -14.19 9.89
N ALA A 163 -19.07 -14.47 9.89
CA ALA A 163 -18.35 -14.84 11.10
C ALA A 163 -18.42 -13.72 12.16
N LEU A 164 -18.36 -12.45 11.73
CA LEU A 164 -18.49 -11.29 12.62
C LEU A 164 -19.90 -11.06 13.17
N ALA A 165 -20.93 -11.75 12.67
CA ALA A 165 -22.28 -11.68 13.22
C ALA A 165 -22.46 -12.52 14.50
N ALA A 166 -21.49 -13.38 14.84
CA ALA A 166 -21.52 -14.12 16.09
C ALA A 166 -21.47 -13.16 17.31
N PRO A 167 -22.19 -13.45 18.41
CA PRO A 167 -22.20 -12.57 19.58
C PRO A 167 -20.79 -12.28 20.11
N GLY A 168 -20.43 -11.00 20.19
CA GLY A 168 -19.13 -10.54 20.67
C GLY A 168 -18.00 -10.60 19.64
N ALA A 169 -18.24 -11.05 18.41
CA ALA A 169 -17.23 -11.08 17.35
C ALA A 169 -16.97 -9.70 16.71
N ALA A 170 -17.95 -8.80 16.74
CA ALA A 170 -17.81 -7.41 16.31
C ALA A 170 -18.45 -6.44 17.31
N THR A 171 -17.89 -5.24 17.40
CA THR A 171 -18.38 -4.12 18.19
C THR A 171 -18.88 -2.99 17.27
N GLY A 172 -19.59 -2.02 17.84
CA GLY A 172 -19.97 -0.78 17.13
C GLY A 172 -18.78 0.16 16.85
N LYS A 173 -17.59 -0.15 17.38
CA LYS A 173 -16.35 0.62 17.18
C LYS A 173 -15.50 -0.08 16.11
N LEU A 174 -15.57 0.40 14.88
CA LEU A 174 -14.80 -0.12 13.75
C LEU A 174 -13.47 0.61 13.62
N LEU A 175 -12.36 -0.14 13.56
CA LEU A 175 -11.02 0.41 13.27
C LEU A 175 -10.55 -0.09 11.90
N VAL A 176 -10.30 0.83 10.98
CA VAL A 176 -9.77 0.53 9.65
C VAL A 176 -8.29 0.84 9.59
N LEU A 177 -7.49 -0.16 9.20
CA LEU A 177 -6.04 -0.04 9.08
C LEU A 177 -5.64 0.03 7.60
N VAL A 178 -4.97 1.11 7.20
CA VAL A 178 -4.58 1.39 5.81
C VAL A 178 -3.05 1.42 5.71
N HIS A 179 -2.46 0.38 5.11
CA HIS A 179 -1.00 0.23 5.02
C HIS A 179 -0.36 1.18 3.99
N GLY A 180 0.98 1.24 4.01
CA GLY A 180 1.79 2.05 3.09
C GLY A 180 2.13 1.38 1.76
N LEU A 181 2.95 2.07 0.96
CA LEU A 181 3.47 1.60 -0.32
C LEU A 181 4.23 0.27 -0.16
N CYS A 182 4.03 -0.66 -1.12
CA CYS A 182 4.67 -1.98 -1.12
C CYS A 182 4.39 -2.82 0.14
N MET A 183 3.31 -2.50 0.86
CA MET A 183 2.87 -3.25 2.03
C MET A 183 1.56 -4.00 1.75
N ASN A 184 1.18 -4.87 2.67
CA ASN A 184 -0.11 -5.52 2.79
C ASN A 184 -0.61 -5.47 4.25
N ASP A 185 -1.83 -5.97 4.50
CA ASP A 185 -2.49 -6.09 5.79
C ASP A 185 -1.65 -6.84 6.84
N LEU A 186 -0.93 -7.88 6.44
CA LEU A 186 -0.17 -8.72 7.36
C LEU A 186 1.05 -8.04 7.97
N GLN A 187 1.51 -6.93 7.37
CA GLN A 187 2.71 -6.20 7.82
C GLN A 187 2.41 -5.20 8.95
N TRP A 188 1.14 -5.09 9.37
CA TRP A 188 0.80 -4.41 10.62
C TRP A 188 1.32 -5.16 11.86
N LEU A 189 1.41 -6.50 11.80
CA LEU A 189 2.14 -7.28 12.79
C LEU A 189 3.64 -7.15 12.53
N ARG A 190 4.32 -6.36 13.37
CA ARG A 190 5.76 -6.13 13.27
C ARG A 190 6.40 -6.22 14.65
N HIS A 191 7.50 -6.97 14.75
CA HIS A 191 8.22 -7.20 16.02
C HIS A 191 7.30 -7.70 17.15
N GLY A 192 6.30 -8.52 16.81
CA GLY A 192 5.32 -9.05 17.75
C GLY A 192 4.23 -8.06 18.20
N HIS A 193 4.18 -6.87 17.61
CA HIS A 193 3.20 -5.83 17.93
C HIS A 193 2.32 -5.51 16.72
N ASP A 194 1.03 -5.27 16.97
CA ASP A 194 0.06 -4.74 16.01
C ASP A 194 -0.79 -3.68 16.73
N HIS A 195 -0.73 -2.43 16.25
CA HIS A 195 -1.50 -1.33 16.83
C HIS A 195 -3.02 -1.55 16.77
N GLY A 196 -3.51 -2.19 15.70
CA GLY A 196 -4.92 -2.54 15.56
C GLY A 196 -5.38 -3.55 16.61
N ALA A 197 -4.59 -4.61 16.82
CA ALA A 197 -4.85 -5.60 17.86
C ALA A 197 -4.77 -4.99 19.27
N HIS A 198 -3.76 -4.15 19.52
CA HIS A 198 -3.62 -3.42 20.79
C HIS A 198 -4.85 -2.54 21.08
N LEU A 199 -5.29 -1.74 20.10
CA LEU A 199 -6.47 -0.87 20.24
C LEU A 199 -7.78 -1.67 20.39
N ALA A 200 -7.85 -2.85 19.79
CA ALA A 200 -8.97 -3.77 19.99
C ALA A 200 -9.05 -4.23 21.46
N GLU A 201 -7.92 -4.67 22.02
CA GLU A 201 -7.83 -5.13 23.40
C GLU A 201 -8.13 -4.02 24.41
N VAL A 202 -7.53 -2.84 24.25
CA VAL A 202 -7.59 -1.78 25.27
C VAL A 202 -8.80 -0.85 25.12
N LEU A 203 -9.35 -0.68 23.91
CA LEU A 203 -10.43 0.29 23.63
C LEU A 203 -11.68 -0.33 22.99
N GLY A 204 -11.71 -1.65 22.79
CA GLY A 204 -12.87 -2.39 22.30
C GLY A 204 -13.18 -2.17 20.81
N TYR A 205 -12.19 -1.79 20.00
CA TYR A 205 -12.34 -1.73 18.55
C TYR A 205 -12.42 -3.12 17.92
N THR A 206 -13.08 -3.21 16.76
CA THR A 206 -12.95 -4.33 15.84
C THR A 206 -12.05 -3.90 14.68
N PRO A 207 -10.80 -4.40 14.60
CA PRO A 207 -9.87 -4.03 13.56
C PRO A 207 -10.18 -4.74 12.24
N VAL A 208 -10.13 -4.00 11.14
CA VAL A 208 -10.25 -4.49 9.77
C VAL A 208 -9.13 -3.87 8.95
N TYR A 209 -8.42 -4.71 8.20
CA TYR A 209 -7.22 -4.31 7.49
C TYR A 209 -7.52 -4.19 6.01
N LEU A 210 -7.12 -3.07 5.40
CA LEU A 210 -7.20 -2.90 3.96
C LEU A 210 -6.00 -3.60 3.31
N ARG A 211 -6.24 -4.39 2.26
CA ARG A 211 -5.21 -4.78 1.29
C ARG A 211 -5.56 -4.16 -0.05
N TYR A 212 -4.61 -3.50 -0.71
CA TYR A 212 -4.89 -2.81 -1.97
C TYR A 212 -3.66 -2.68 -2.88
N ASN A 213 -3.89 -2.33 -4.15
CA ASN A 213 -2.82 -2.06 -5.12
C ASN A 213 -2.22 -0.67 -4.89
N THR A 214 -1.14 -0.62 -4.13
CA THR A 214 -0.42 0.63 -3.81
C THR A 214 0.29 1.25 -5.03
N GLY A 215 0.30 0.59 -6.18
CA GLY A 215 0.84 1.12 -7.43
C GLY A 215 -0.14 1.96 -8.23
N GLN A 216 -1.44 1.90 -7.95
CA GLN A 216 -2.41 2.81 -8.57
C GLN A 216 -2.25 4.23 -8.02
N HIS A 217 -2.83 5.21 -8.72
CA HIS A 217 -2.90 6.59 -8.22
C HIS A 217 -3.58 6.63 -6.85
N THR A 218 -3.09 7.50 -5.98
CA THR A 218 -3.66 7.67 -4.63
C THR A 218 -5.13 8.05 -4.70
N SER A 219 -5.50 8.91 -5.66
CA SER A 219 -6.88 9.34 -5.87
C SER A 219 -7.79 8.20 -6.32
N THR A 220 -7.32 7.34 -7.22
CA THR A 220 -8.05 6.13 -7.63
C THR A 220 -8.29 5.19 -6.45
N ASN A 221 -7.26 4.92 -5.65
CA ASN A 221 -7.40 4.13 -4.43
C ASN A 221 -8.32 4.81 -3.41
N GLY A 222 -8.30 6.15 -3.30
CA GLY A 222 -9.17 6.91 -2.41
C GLY A 222 -10.64 6.80 -2.78
N ALA A 223 -10.97 6.89 -4.07
CA ALA A 223 -12.32 6.70 -4.57
C ALA A 223 -12.86 5.31 -4.25
N GLU A 224 -12.07 4.26 -4.54
CA GLU A 224 -12.42 2.87 -4.25
C GLU A 224 -12.59 2.61 -2.75
N LEU A 225 -11.65 3.10 -1.93
CA LEU A 225 -11.73 3.00 -0.47
C LEU A 225 -12.99 3.67 0.08
N SER A 226 -13.36 4.85 -0.43
CA SER A 226 -14.58 5.54 0.01
C SER A 226 -15.84 4.72 -0.26
N ALA A 227 -15.92 4.09 -1.44
CA ALA A 227 -17.04 3.21 -1.79
C ALA A 227 -17.05 1.95 -0.91
N LEU A 228 -15.91 1.30 -0.71
CA LEU A 228 -15.81 0.11 0.15
C LEU A 228 -16.12 0.41 1.61
N LEU A 229 -15.76 1.58 2.14
CA LEU A 229 -16.12 2.01 3.49
C LEU A 229 -17.63 2.21 3.63
N ALA A 230 -18.28 2.80 2.62
CA ALA A 230 -19.73 2.94 2.61
C ALA A 230 -20.41 1.57 2.67
N SER A 231 -19.98 0.62 1.82
CA SER A 231 -20.49 -0.75 1.83
C SER A 231 -20.20 -1.49 3.14
N LEU A 232 -19.00 -1.35 3.69
CA LEU A 232 -18.60 -1.99 4.94
C LEU A 232 -19.46 -1.52 6.11
N VAL A 233 -19.63 -0.20 6.27
CA VAL A 233 -20.43 0.38 7.34
C VAL A 233 -21.90 0.02 7.21
N ALA A 234 -22.44 -0.04 5.99
CA ALA A 234 -23.83 -0.42 5.75
C ALA A 234 -24.11 -1.91 6.02
N SER A 235 -23.11 -2.77 5.82
CA SER A 235 -23.20 -4.23 6.02
C SER A 235 -22.60 -4.71 7.34
N TRP A 236 -22.15 -3.79 8.20
CA TRP A 236 -21.54 -4.16 9.47
C TRP A 236 -22.55 -4.93 10.35
N PRO A 237 -22.16 -6.04 11.01
CA PRO A 237 -23.13 -6.91 11.69
C PRO A 237 -23.86 -6.27 12.88
N VAL A 238 -23.29 -5.21 13.44
CA VAL A 238 -23.88 -4.41 14.52
C VAL A 238 -23.89 -2.93 14.09
N PRO A 239 -24.74 -2.06 14.67
CA PRO A 239 -24.72 -0.64 14.32
C PRO A 239 -23.34 -0.01 14.59
N VAL A 240 -22.71 0.55 13.55
CA VAL A 240 -21.45 1.30 13.71
C VAL A 240 -21.75 2.61 14.42
N THR A 241 -21.31 2.70 15.67
CA THR A 241 -21.39 3.92 16.51
C THR A 241 -20.17 4.80 16.33
N GLU A 242 -19.04 4.21 15.94
CA GLU A 242 -17.76 4.89 15.78
C GLU A 242 -16.90 4.20 14.72
N LEU A 243 -16.36 5.01 13.81
CA LEU A 243 -15.35 4.58 12.85
C LEU A 243 -14.06 5.36 13.11
N SER A 244 -12.93 4.66 13.12
CA SER A 244 -11.60 5.24 13.19
C SER A 244 -10.72 4.68 12.08
N ILE A 245 -9.85 5.50 11.51
CA ILE A 245 -8.87 5.09 10.51
C ILE A 245 -7.46 5.31 11.06
N LEU A 246 -6.66 4.25 11.08
CA LEU A 246 -5.23 4.29 11.34
C LEU A 246 -4.50 4.03 10.03
N ALA A 247 -3.77 5.03 9.55
CA ALA A 247 -3.16 4.98 8.24
C ALA A 247 -1.65 5.19 8.33
N HIS A 248 -0.88 4.34 7.65
CA HIS A 248 0.58 4.43 7.62
C HIS A 248 1.07 4.90 6.25
N SER A 249 2.04 5.83 6.24
CA SER A 249 2.72 6.25 5.02
C SER A 249 1.73 6.70 3.93
N MET A 250 1.85 6.16 2.71
CA MET A 250 0.93 6.34 1.58
C MET A 250 -0.55 6.13 1.96
N GLY A 251 -0.86 5.19 2.86
CA GLY A 251 -2.23 4.91 3.30
C GLY A 251 -2.95 6.15 3.84
N GLY A 252 -2.20 7.08 4.43
CA GLY A 252 -2.77 8.36 4.89
C GLY A 252 -3.21 9.29 3.76
N LEU A 253 -2.52 9.27 2.63
CA LEU A 253 -2.94 10.01 1.45
C LEU A 253 -4.20 9.39 0.83
N VAL A 254 -4.25 8.05 0.78
CA VAL A 254 -5.43 7.30 0.32
C VAL A 254 -6.65 7.59 1.22
N ALA A 255 -6.47 7.58 2.54
CA ALA A 255 -7.52 7.92 3.49
C ALA A 255 -8.01 9.37 3.34
N ARG A 256 -7.10 10.34 3.14
CA ARG A 256 -7.48 11.74 2.85
C ARG A 256 -8.28 11.86 1.56
N SER A 257 -7.87 11.17 0.50
CA SER A 257 -8.61 11.13 -0.76
C SER A 257 -9.99 10.50 -0.57
N ALA A 258 -10.10 9.40 0.17
CA ALA A 258 -11.38 8.77 0.49
C ALA A 258 -12.33 9.71 1.25
N CYS A 259 -11.83 10.44 2.26
CA CYS A 259 -12.61 11.46 2.95
C CYS A 259 -13.10 12.57 2.01
N HIS A 260 -12.25 13.01 1.07
CA HIS A 260 -12.65 13.98 0.06
C HIS A 260 -13.79 13.45 -0.83
N HIS A 261 -13.66 12.23 -1.36
CA HIS A 261 -14.71 11.60 -2.15
C HIS A 261 -16.02 11.43 -1.35
N ALA A 262 -15.93 11.02 -0.08
CA ALA A 262 -17.11 10.89 0.78
C ALA A 262 -17.80 12.23 1.04
N ALA A 263 -17.05 13.33 1.15
CA ALA A 263 -17.59 14.67 1.34
C ALA A 263 -18.28 15.22 0.07
N GLN A 264 -17.89 14.75 -1.12
CA GLN A 264 -18.53 15.12 -2.39
C GLN A 264 -19.72 14.22 -2.76
N ALA A 265 -19.99 13.16 -1.98
CA ALA A 265 -21.08 12.23 -2.27
C ALA A 265 -22.45 12.92 -2.07
N PRO A 266 -23.49 12.56 -2.86
CA PRO A 266 -24.81 13.15 -2.73
C PRO A 266 -25.40 13.00 -1.32
N ALA A 267 -26.11 14.04 -0.85
CA ALA A 267 -26.79 14.01 0.44
C ALA A 267 -27.76 12.81 0.51
N GLY A 268 -27.70 12.05 1.61
CA GLY A 268 -28.56 10.87 1.83
C GLY A 268 -27.94 9.52 1.41
N SER A 269 -26.76 9.50 0.81
CA SER A 269 -26.01 8.27 0.46
C SER A 269 -25.37 7.57 1.68
N GLY A 270 -26.14 7.26 2.72
CA GLY A 270 -25.75 6.32 3.81
C GLY A 270 -24.29 6.42 4.32
N GLY A 271 -23.75 7.63 4.47
CA GLY A 271 -22.31 7.86 4.49
C GLY A 271 -21.57 7.32 5.72
N TRP A 272 -20.31 6.94 5.51
CA TRP A 272 -19.38 6.56 6.58
C TRP A 272 -18.69 7.76 7.23
N LEU A 273 -18.47 8.85 6.49
CA LEU A 273 -17.74 10.03 6.97
C LEU A 273 -18.35 10.68 8.24
N PRO A 274 -19.69 10.79 8.39
CA PRO A 274 -20.28 11.30 9.64
C PRO A 274 -20.00 10.45 10.88
N ARG A 275 -19.63 9.17 10.70
CA ARG A 275 -19.26 8.25 11.78
C ARG A 275 -17.76 8.25 12.07
N LEU A 276 -16.94 8.86 11.21
CA LEU A 276 -15.49 8.93 11.37
C LEU A 276 -15.14 9.87 12.52
N ARG A 277 -14.56 9.33 13.60
CA ARG A 277 -14.12 10.10 14.76
C ARG A 277 -12.65 10.43 14.70
N HIS A 278 -11.81 9.42 14.45
CA HIS A 278 -10.36 9.60 14.41
C HIS A 278 -9.80 9.23 13.04
N LEU A 279 -8.89 10.08 12.55
CA LEU A 279 -8.05 9.80 11.40
C LEU A 279 -6.60 10.03 11.81
N VAL A 280 -5.87 8.95 12.03
CA VAL A 280 -4.51 8.98 12.55
C VAL A 280 -3.51 8.62 11.46
N PHE A 281 -2.54 9.50 11.25
CA PHE A 281 -1.50 9.38 10.23
C PHE A 281 -0.17 9.00 10.87
N LEU A 282 0.38 7.85 10.48
CA LEU A 282 1.71 7.39 10.89
C LEU A 282 2.72 7.65 9.77
N GLY A 283 3.50 8.73 9.90
CA GLY A 283 4.56 9.07 8.95
C GLY A 283 4.05 9.35 7.53
N THR A 284 2.84 9.87 7.36
CA THR A 284 2.26 10.10 6.04
C THR A 284 2.98 11.24 5.30
N PRO A 285 3.45 11.05 4.05
CA PRO A 285 4.11 12.10 3.29
C PRO A 285 3.11 13.11 2.70
N HIS A 286 2.47 13.92 3.55
CA HIS A 286 1.42 14.86 3.15
C HIS A 286 1.88 15.88 2.10
N HIS A 287 3.15 16.29 2.14
CA HIS A 287 3.77 17.18 1.16
C HIS A 287 4.82 16.48 0.31
N GLY A 288 4.70 15.15 0.26
CA GLY A 288 5.60 14.27 -0.44
C GLY A 288 6.83 13.87 0.37
N ALA A 289 7.54 12.89 -0.17
CA ALA A 289 8.84 12.48 0.31
C ALA A 289 9.88 12.86 -0.76
N PRO A 290 11.05 13.42 -0.41
CA PRO A 290 12.13 13.69 -1.34
C PRO A 290 12.83 12.37 -1.71
N LEU A 291 12.07 11.41 -2.24
CA LEU A 291 12.54 10.16 -2.83
C LEU A 291 13.29 10.39 -4.17
N GLU A 292 13.48 11.65 -4.56
CA GLU A 292 13.84 12.08 -5.91
C GLU A 292 15.32 12.43 -6.11
N ARG A 293 16.20 12.33 -5.11
CA ARG A 293 17.56 12.88 -5.28
C ARG A 293 18.63 11.93 -5.82
N ALA A 294 18.45 10.60 -5.82
CA ALA A 294 19.57 9.71 -6.22
C ALA A 294 19.22 8.28 -6.67
N GLY A 295 18.01 7.98 -7.15
CA GLY A 295 17.68 6.60 -7.59
C GLY A 295 17.61 5.56 -6.45
N HIS A 296 17.63 5.99 -5.19
CA HIS A 296 17.61 5.15 -3.99
C HIS A 296 16.26 4.46 -3.70
N TRP A 297 15.21 4.77 -4.47
CA TRP A 297 13.91 4.10 -4.27
C TRP A 297 14.02 2.58 -4.49
N VAL A 298 14.93 2.13 -5.36
CA VAL A 298 15.20 0.71 -5.63
C VAL A 298 15.77 0.02 -4.40
N ASP A 299 16.75 0.64 -3.73
CA ASP A 299 17.40 0.06 -2.54
C ASP A 299 16.48 0.06 -1.32
N VAL A 300 15.62 1.08 -1.20
CA VAL A 300 14.64 1.25 -0.12
C VAL A 300 13.46 0.28 -0.24
N LEU A 301 12.97 0.01 -1.46
CA LEU A 301 11.75 -0.79 -1.69
C LEU A 301 12.03 -2.28 -1.93
N LEU A 302 13.25 -2.66 -2.34
CA LEU A 302 13.55 -4.03 -2.77
C LEU A 302 14.61 -4.76 -1.92
N GLY A 303 15.28 -4.06 -0.99
CA GLY A 303 16.44 -4.63 -0.29
C GLY A 303 17.61 -4.80 -1.25
N SER A 304 18.69 -4.07 -1.02
CA SER A 304 19.83 -4.01 -1.95
C SER A 304 20.43 -5.40 -2.24
N THR A 305 20.54 -5.77 -3.50
CA THR A 305 21.48 -6.81 -3.99
C THR A 305 22.33 -6.23 -5.12
N ALA A 306 23.58 -6.69 -5.24
CA ALA A 306 24.61 -6.14 -6.13
C ALA A 306 24.31 -6.22 -7.65
N TYR A 307 23.15 -6.76 -8.04
CA TYR A 307 22.76 -7.02 -9.44
C TYR A 307 21.86 -5.92 -10.06
N SER A 308 21.52 -4.84 -9.34
CA SER A 308 20.51 -3.85 -9.77
C SER A 308 21.04 -2.69 -10.65
N ARG A 309 22.36 -2.52 -10.80
CA ARG A 309 22.97 -1.31 -11.44
C ARG A 309 22.70 -1.09 -12.95
N PRO A 310 22.56 -2.10 -13.83
CA PRO A 310 22.29 -1.84 -15.26
C PRO A 310 20.82 -1.46 -15.54
N PHE A 311 19.95 -1.47 -14.52
CA PHE A 311 18.52 -1.22 -14.66
C PHE A 311 18.11 0.25 -14.44
N ALA A 312 19.03 1.22 -14.53
CA ALA A 312 18.68 2.64 -14.39
C ALA A 312 17.65 3.15 -15.42
N ARG A 313 17.48 2.47 -16.57
CA ARG A 313 16.38 2.72 -17.53
C ARG A 313 15.03 2.11 -17.10
N LEU A 314 15.00 1.25 -16.08
CA LEU A 314 13.78 0.85 -15.36
C LEU A 314 13.27 1.94 -14.41
N ALA A 315 13.85 3.15 -14.40
CA ALA A 315 13.26 4.31 -13.72
C ALA A 315 11.84 4.67 -14.23
N GLN A 316 11.45 4.19 -15.43
CA GLN A 316 10.07 4.24 -15.93
C GLN A 316 9.13 3.16 -15.34
N LEU A 317 9.66 2.23 -14.53
CA LEU A 317 8.85 1.29 -13.76
C LEU A 317 8.27 1.91 -12.49
N ARG A 318 8.42 3.21 -12.24
CA ARG A 318 7.69 3.86 -11.14
C ARG A 318 6.20 3.78 -11.42
N SER A 319 5.49 3.08 -10.54
CA SER A 319 4.04 3.07 -10.52
C SER A 319 3.46 4.47 -10.35
N ALA A 320 2.18 4.60 -10.66
CA ALA A 320 1.41 5.81 -10.42
C ALA A 320 1.46 6.22 -8.93
N GLY A 321 1.32 5.25 -8.02
CA GLY A 321 1.41 5.47 -6.58
C GLY A 321 2.75 6.08 -6.15
N ILE A 322 3.88 5.56 -6.65
CA ILE A 322 5.21 6.14 -6.37
C ILE A 322 5.31 7.57 -6.89
N THR A 323 4.76 7.85 -8.07
CA THR A 323 4.80 9.23 -8.63
C THR A 323 3.97 10.21 -7.83
N ASP A 324 2.84 9.77 -7.29
CA ASP A 324 1.96 10.61 -6.46
C ASP A 324 2.61 10.99 -5.13
N LEU A 325 3.51 10.15 -4.58
CA LEU A 325 4.27 10.46 -3.37
C LEU A 325 5.26 11.62 -3.53
N ARG A 326 5.56 12.07 -4.76
CA ARG A 326 6.47 13.22 -4.99
C ARG A 326 5.94 14.48 -4.30
N TYR A 327 4.65 14.72 -4.41
CA TYR A 327 3.98 15.87 -3.80
C TYR A 327 2.87 15.45 -2.83
N GLY A 328 2.54 14.17 -2.71
CA GLY A 328 1.40 13.74 -1.90
C GLY A 328 0.07 14.05 -2.59
N HIS A 329 -0.07 13.65 -3.86
CA HIS A 329 -1.31 13.81 -4.62
C HIS A 329 -2.46 13.04 -3.96
N VAL A 330 -3.65 13.65 -3.97
CA VAL A 330 -4.87 13.06 -3.41
C VAL A 330 -6.07 13.23 -4.32
N LEU A 331 -5.97 14.05 -5.37
CA LEU A 331 -7.01 14.26 -6.37
C LEU A 331 -6.56 13.78 -7.75
N ASP A 332 -7.54 13.40 -8.56
CA ASP A 332 -7.34 13.08 -9.98
C ASP A 332 -6.74 14.25 -10.76
N THR A 333 -7.19 15.48 -10.46
CA THR A 333 -6.69 16.70 -11.08
C THR A 333 -5.20 16.94 -10.82
N ASP A 334 -4.61 16.35 -9.79
CA ASP A 334 -3.19 16.52 -9.46
C ASP A 334 -2.27 15.89 -10.52
N TRP A 335 -2.72 14.85 -11.22
CA TRP A 335 -1.91 14.10 -12.19
C TRP A 335 -2.50 14.01 -13.60
N GLN A 336 -3.82 14.15 -13.76
CA GLN A 336 -4.47 14.04 -15.08
C GLN A 336 -3.94 15.07 -16.07
N GLY A 337 -3.68 14.62 -17.31
CA GLY A 337 -3.14 15.46 -18.38
C GLY A 337 -1.66 15.83 -18.23
N ARG A 338 -0.94 15.26 -17.26
CA ARG A 338 0.48 15.55 -16.98
C ARG A 338 1.35 14.33 -17.23
N ASP A 339 2.57 14.56 -17.72
CA ASP A 339 3.59 13.52 -17.78
C ASP A 339 4.20 13.32 -16.39
N ARG A 340 3.88 12.19 -15.76
CA ARG A 340 4.35 11.83 -14.40
C ARG A 340 5.88 11.67 -14.29
N PHE A 341 6.58 11.48 -15.40
CA PHE A 341 8.05 11.35 -15.41
C PHE A 341 8.75 12.68 -15.65
N ARG A 342 8.06 13.67 -16.21
CA ARG A 342 8.59 15.02 -16.35
C ARG A 342 8.62 15.69 -14.98
N LYS A 343 9.71 16.42 -14.70
CA LYS A 343 9.78 17.27 -13.51
C LYS A 343 8.92 18.52 -13.75
N SER A 344 7.97 18.75 -12.87
CA SER A 344 7.10 19.93 -12.87
C SER A 344 7.09 20.54 -11.46
N PRO A 345 6.80 21.85 -11.30
CA PRO A 345 6.53 22.39 -9.97
C PRO A 345 5.28 21.73 -9.35
N ASP A 346 5.16 21.82 -8.02
CA ASP A 346 3.96 21.37 -7.31
C ASP A 346 2.77 22.28 -7.65
N GLN A 347 1.80 21.72 -8.38
CA GLN A 347 0.58 22.40 -8.88
C GLN A 347 -0.70 21.77 -8.32
N ARG A 348 -0.59 20.96 -7.26
CA ARG A 348 -1.76 20.30 -6.68
C ARG A 348 -2.75 21.30 -6.12
N THR A 349 -4.02 20.94 -6.15
CA THR A 349 -5.04 21.70 -5.43
C THR A 349 -4.98 21.33 -3.95
N PRO A 350 -4.85 22.30 -3.02
CA PRO A 350 -4.87 21.99 -1.60
C PRO A 350 -6.19 21.33 -1.19
N VAL A 351 -6.10 20.19 -0.51
CA VAL A 351 -7.26 19.50 0.07
C VAL A 351 -7.15 19.55 1.59
N PRO A 352 -8.05 20.24 2.30
CA PRO A 352 -7.99 20.36 3.75
C PRO A 352 -8.27 19.01 4.43
N LEU A 353 -7.94 18.93 5.72
CA LEU A 353 -8.40 17.83 6.57
C LEU A 353 -9.93 17.90 6.76
N PRO A 354 -10.62 16.76 6.92
CA PRO A 354 -12.06 16.75 7.19
C PRO A 354 -12.39 17.47 8.50
N SER A 355 -13.27 18.48 8.43
CA SER A 355 -13.48 19.46 9.52
C SER A 355 -14.07 18.88 10.81
N ALA A 356 -14.91 17.84 10.71
CA ALA A 356 -15.60 17.23 11.85
C ALA A 356 -14.85 16.02 12.45
N VAL A 357 -13.61 15.77 12.00
CA VAL A 357 -12.84 14.56 12.35
C VAL A 357 -11.61 14.95 13.16
N ALA A 358 -11.32 14.21 14.23
CA ALA A 358 -10.08 14.36 14.97
C ALA A 358 -8.93 13.77 14.14
N CYS A 359 -8.24 14.64 13.41
CA CYS A 359 -7.07 14.28 12.62
C CYS A 359 -5.79 14.39 13.47
N HIS A 360 -4.98 13.33 13.49
CA HIS A 360 -3.76 13.23 14.29
C HIS A 360 -2.55 12.90 13.41
N ALA A 361 -1.43 13.56 13.64
CA ALA A 361 -0.19 13.35 12.90
C ALA A 361 0.91 12.82 13.81
N VAL A 362 1.39 11.61 13.50
CA VAL A 362 2.61 11.03 14.07
C VAL A 362 3.73 11.20 13.07
N ALA A 363 4.81 11.84 13.48
CA ALA A 363 6.04 11.94 12.73
C ALA A 363 7.19 11.28 13.49
N ALA A 364 8.18 10.78 12.76
CA ALA A 364 9.41 10.26 13.33
C ALA A 364 10.65 10.91 12.73
N THR A 365 11.74 10.85 13.48
CA THR A 365 13.07 11.26 13.04
C THR A 365 14.11 10.23 13.51
N LEU A 366 15.08 9.93 12.64
CA LEU A 366 16.25 9.11 13.00
C LEU A 366 17.16 9.83 14.01
N ALA A 367 17.05 11.15 14.14
CA ALA A 367 17.88 11.94 15.02
C ALA A 367 17.46 11.79 16.50
N ALA A 368 18.41 12.05 17.41
CA ALA A 368 18.13 12.12 18.84
C ALA A 368 17.39 13.42 19.20
N ARG A 369 16.57 13.40 20.25
CA ARG A 369 15.78 14.58 20.69
C ARG A 369 16.60 15.86 20.95
N ARG A 370 17.85 15.70 21.40
CA ARG A 370 18.77 16.79 21.75
C ARG A 370 19.76 17.15 20.63
N SER A 371 19.57 16.67 19.40
CA SER A 371 20.44 17.04 18.27
C SER A 371 20.18 18.47 17.77
N PRO A 372 21.11 19.07 17.01
CA PRO A 372 20.90 20.35 16.34
C PRO A 372 19.59 20.40 15.54
N VAL A 373 18.96 21.58 15.45
CA VAL A 373 17.64 21.74 14.79
C VAL A 373 17.63 21.17 13.37
N GLY A 374 18.69 21.41 12.58
CA GLY A 374 18.80 20.89 11.22
C GLY A 374 18.83 19.36 11.13
N GLU A 375 19.40 18.67 12.13
CA GLU A 375 19.39 17.21 12.20
C GLU A 375 18.03 16.67 12.65
N ARG A 376 17.26 17.40 13.47
CA ARG A 376 15.90 17.00 13.84
C ARG A 376 14.89 17.14 12.70
N LEU A 377 15.20 17.95 11.70
CA LEU A 377 14.43 18.05 10.46
C LEU A 377 14.66 16.85 9.53
N VAL A 378 15.69 16.04 9.80
CA VAL A 378 15.88 14.73 9.14
C VAL A 378 14.69 13.86 9.50
N GLY A 379 14.02 13.35 8.48
CA GLY A 379 12.85 12.50 8.64
C GLY A 379 13.15 11.12 9.26
N ASP A 380 12.20 10.23 9.10
CA ASP A 380 12.25 8.84 9.56
C ASP A 380 13.03 7.90 8.62
N GLY A 381 13.87 8.48 7.74
CA GLY A 381 14.56 7.80 6.66
C GLY A 381 13.81 7.81 5.32
N LEU A 382 12.49 8.06 5.32
CA LEU A 382 11.68 8.14 4.09
C LEU A 382 10.93 9.45 3.96
N VAL A 383 10.26 9.86 5.03
CA VAL A 383 9.36 11.01 5.03
C VAL A 383 9.96 12.12 5.88
N PRO A 384 10.14 13.34 5.33
CA PRO A 384 10.63 14.48 6.10
C PRO A 384 9.65 14.83 7.21
N LEU A 385 10.19 15.30 8.34
CA LEU A 385 9.40 15.63 9.52
C LEU A 385 8.26 16.61 9.21
N HIS A 386 8.54 17.69 8.48
CA HIS A 386 7.51 18.68 8.10
C HIS A 386 6.41 18.08 7.23
N SER A 387 6.77 17.20 6.29
CA SER A 387 5.79 16.51 5.45
C SER A 387 4.89 15.61 6.28
N ALA A 388 5.44 14.85 7.23
CA ALA A 388 4.67 14.01 8.16
C ALA A 388 3.74 14.82 9.08
N LEU A 389 4.13 16.05 9.45
CA LEU A 389 3.33 16.95 10.27
C LEU A 389 2.35 17.83 9.45
N GLY A 390 2.29 17.66 8.12
CA GLY A 390 1.45 18.49 7.26
C GLY A 390 1.83 19.97 7.24
N ILE A 391 3.13 20.27 7.44
CA ILE A 391 3.72 21.60 7.42
C ILE A 391 4.31 21.86 6.04
N HIS A 392 3.98 23.00 5.45
CA HIS A 392 4.45 23.41 4.13
C HIS A 392 4.86 24.89 4.13
N ASP A 393 5.84 25.26 3.29
CA ASP A 393 6.34 26.64 3.19
C ASP A 393 5.27 27.61 2.64
N ASP A 394 4.47 27.13 1.70
CA ASP A 394 3.21 27.76 1.27
C ASP A 394 2.10 27.51 2.33
N PRO A 395 1.59 28.56 2.99
CA PRO A 395 0.56 28.45 4.02
C PRO A 395 -0.75 27.83 3.53
N GLU A 396 -1.13 28.01 2.26
CA GLU A 396 -2.38 27.48 1.70
C GLU A 396 -2.38 25.94 1.64
N ARG A 397 -1.20 25.34 1.63
CA ARG A 397 -1.02 23.88 1.58
C ARG A 397 -0.89 23.24 2.96
N THR A 398 -0.61 24.02 4.01
CA THR A 398 -0.45 23.49 5.36
C THR A 398 -1.76 22.88 5.87
N LEU A 399 -1.72 21.65 6.37
CA LEU A 399 -2.92 20.90 6.77
C LEU A 399 -3.49 21.32 8.13
N GLY A 400 -2.75 22.09 8.91
CA GLY A 400 -3.26 22.73 10.14
C GLY A 400 -3.60 21.76 11.27
N PHE A 401 -2.89 20.63 11.40
CA PHE A 401 -3.04 19.73 12.56
C PHE A 401 -2.91 20.50 13.87
N ALA A 402 -3.88 20.36 14.78
CA ALA A 402 -3.80 21.01 16.08
C ALA A 402 -2.56 20.49 16.86
N LYS A 403 -1.83 21.36 17.56
CA LYS A 403 -0.62 20.98 18.31
C LYS A 403 -0.81 19.77 19.25
N PRO A 404 -1.92 19.64 20.01
CA PRO A 404 -2.14 18.47 20.87
C PRO A 404 -2.39 17.15 20.11
N ARG A 405 -2.60 17.23 18.80
CA ARG A 405 -2.83 16.10 17.89
C ARG A 405 -1.60 15.80 17.02
N GLN A 406 -0.46 16.36 17.39
CA GLN A 406 0.83 16.07 16.76
C GLN A 406 1.73 15.36 17.76
N ALA A 407 2.43 14.32 17.33
CA ALA A 407 3.47 13.66 18.13
C ALA A 407 4.70 13.41 17.27
N VAL A 408 5.88 13.70 17.84
CA VAL A 408 7.18 13.46 17.19
C VAL A 408 7.97 12.45 18.01
N PHE A 409 8.34 11.34 17.36
CA PHE A 409 9.15 10.28 17.94
C PHE A 409 10.58 10.36 17.40
N TYR A 410 11.56 10.08 18.26
CA TYR A 410 12.98 10.28 17.98
C TYR A 410 13.71 8.94 17.99
N ARG A 411 14.76 8.82 17.17
CA ARG A 411 15.48 7.56 16.93
C ARG A 411 14.58 6.44 16.41
N LEU A 412 13.57 6.80 15.63
CA LEU A 412 12.66 5.85 14.98
C LEU A 412 12.77 5.99 13.48
N GLY A 413 12.86 4.86 12.78
CA GLY A 413 12.68 4.78 11.35
C GLY A 413 11.20 4.68 10.95
N HIS A 414 10.94 4.82 9.66
CA HIS A 414 9.59 4.88 9.10
C HIS A 414 8.73 3.64 9.42
N LEU A 415 9.33 2.45 9.40
CA LEU A 415 8.65 1.20 9.74
C LEU A 415 8.59 0.93 11.25
N ASP A 416 9.44 1.60 12.05
CA ASP A 416 9.42 1.45 13.51
C ASP A 416 8.18 2.06 14.14
N LEU A 417 7.58 3.04 13.48
CA LEU A 417 6.26 3.59 13.83
C LEU A 417 5.17 2.52 13.99
N LEU A 418 5.27 1.39 13.28
CA LEU A 418 4.26 0.31 13.33
C LEU A 418 4.37 -0.56 14.59
N ALA A 419 5.51 -0.57 15.27
CA ALA A 419 5.78 -1.46 16.40
C ALA A 419 6.22 -0.73 17.68
N ASP A 420 6.43 0.58 17.63
CA ASP A 420 6.92 1.33 18.78
C ASP A 420 5.86 1.47 19.89
N ALA A 421 6.26 1.11 21.11
CA ALA A 421 5.38 1.16 22.27
C ALA A 421 5.00 2.60 22.68
N GLY A 422 5.84 3.59 22.39
CA GLY A 422 5.51 5.00 22.59
C GLY A 422 4.41 5.47 21.66
N VAL A 423 4.49 5.08 20.38
CA VAL A 423 3.42 5.30 19.40
C VAL A 423 2.14 4.61 19.87
N ALA A 424 2.19 3.35 20.30
CA ALA A 424 1.02 2.61 20.77
C ALA A 424 0.29 3.33 21.94
N ARG A 425 1.06 3.83 22.93
CA ARG A 425 0.50 4.63 24.03
C ARG A 425 -0.15 5.92 23.55
N GLN A 426 0.49 6.64 22.62
CA GLN A 426 -0.06 7.88 22.07
C GLN A 426 -1.36 7.64 21.30
N LEU A 427 -1.43 6.54 20.54
CA LEU A 427 -2.65 6.12 19.83
C LEU A 427 -3.78 5.86 20.82
N GLN A 428 -3.50 5.09 21.87
CA GLN A 428 -4.48 4.81 22.92
C GLN A 428 -4.99 6.11 23.58
N GLU A 429 -4.10 7.03 23.95
CA GLU A 429 -4.48 8.31 24.56
C GLU A 429 -5.40 9.13 23.64
N TRP A 430 -5.08 9.20 22.35
CA TRP A 430 -5.86 9.97 21.39
C TRP A 430 -7.21 9.36 21.03
N MET A 431 -7.33 8.03 21.03
CA MET A 431 -8.53 7.31 20.60
C MET A 431 -9.45 6.90 21.76
N GLN A 432 -9.05 7.22 22.99
CA GLN A 432 -9.88 7.07 24.18
C GLN A 432 -10.75 8.31 24.43
N ALA A 433 -10.30 9.48 23.98
CA ALA A 433 -10.94 10.79 24.17
C ALA A 433 -11.90 11.12 23.03
#